data_AF-V5GL22-F1
#
_entry.id   AF-V5GL22-F1
#
_cell.length_a   1.000
_cell.length_b   1.000
_cell.length_c   1.000
_cell.angle_alpha   90.00
_cell.angle_beta   90.00
_cell.angle_gamma   90.00
#
_symmetry.space_group_name_H-M   'P 1'
#
loop_
_entity.id
_entity.type
_entity.pdbx_description
1 polymer ?
#
loop_
_entity_poly.entity_id
_entity_poly.type
_entity_poly.pdbx_seq_one_letter_code
_entity_poly.pdbx_strand_id
1 'polypeptide(L)'
;EAHLPFVLQFMIDYNLHGMSNLLLSEMKYKTDPNMMSSNISSELMLPATVKKMSVCEIEADALAEHILNRLEVASGNIGVNPGIAALWADEMQRRRNKGETSQIEHLLELKNTNLEPTKSHIVFKQALLERLAIISTDKNVTNQNLSMSVYP
;
A
#
# COMPACT_ATOMS: atom_id res chain seq x y z
N GLU A 1 -9.64 -16.06 -3.76
CA GLU A 1 -8.76 -16.39 -4.91
C GLU A 1 -7.58 -17.22 -4.41
N ALA A 2 -7.16 -18.26 -5.12
CA ALA A 2 -6.15 -19.22 -4.62
C ALA A 2 -4.69 -18.79 -4.84
N HIS A 3 -4.44 -17.67 -5.53
CA HIS A 3 -3.10 -17.24 -5.92
C HIS A 3 -2.45 -16.24 -4.94
N LEU A 4 -3.23 -15.63 -4.04
CA LEU A 4 -2.72 -14.71 -3.04
C LEU A 4 -2.31 -15.48 -1.77
N PRO A 5 -1.11 -15.22 -1.21
CA PRO A 5 -0.72 -15.77 0.07
C PRO A 5 -1.73 -15.38 1.17
N PHE A 6 -2.04 -16.31 2.06
CA PHE A 6 -3.02 -16.10 3.14
C PHE A 6 -2.75 -14.82 3.95
N VAL A 7 -1.49 -14.56 4.31
CA VAL A 7 -1.11 -13.38 5.10
C VAL A 7 -1.43 -12.09 4.35
N LEU A 8 -1.15 -12.05 3.04
CA LEU A 8 -1.44 -10.88 2.21
C LEU A 8 -2.95 -10.66 2.11
N GLN A 9 -3.73 -11.73 1.91
CA GLN A 9 -5.18 -11.64 1.89
C GLN A 9 -5.73 -11.12 3.23
N PHE A 10 -5.24 -11.65 4.35
CA PHE A 10 -5.63 -11.19 5.69
C PHE A 10 -5.33 -9.69 5.90
N MET A 11 -4.15 -9.24 5.48
CA MET A 11 -3.81 -7.81 5.57
C MET A 11 -4.73 -6.93 4.72
N ILE A 12 -5.10 -7.38 3.52
CA ILE A 12 -6.04 -6.66 2.64
C ILE A 12 -7.44 -6.61 3.27
N ASP A 13 -7.97 -7.75 3.73
CA ASP A 13 -9.33 -7.85 4.27
C ASP A 13 -9.55 -6.96 5.51
N TYR A 14 -8.50 -6.77 6.32
CA TYR A 14 -8.55 -5.98 7.55
C TYR A 14 -7.89 -4.59 7.46
N ASN A 15 -7.48 -4.15 6.25
CA ASN A 15 -6.79 -2.88 6.03
C ASN A 15 -5.53 -2.70 6.91
N LEU A 16 -4.72 -3.76 7.00
CA LEU A 16 -3.47 -3.75 7.77
C LEU A 16 -2.29 -3.42 6.86
N HIS A 17 -1.41 -2.55 7.36
CA HIS A 17 -0.21 -2.12 6.66
C HIS A 17 1.02 -2.48 7.49
N GLY A 18 2.10 -2.90 6.82
CA GLY A 18 3.37 -3.17 7.49
C GLY A 18 3.88 -1.92 8.21
N MET A 19 4.46 -2.10 9.41
CA MET A 19 4.96 -1.01 10.26
C MET A 19 3.90 0.04 10.64
N SER A 20 2.63 -0.34 10.65
CA SER A 20 1.51 0.50 11.08
C SER A 20 0.91 0.03 12.41
N ASN A 21 -0.02 0.83 12.95
CA ASN A 21 -0.73 0.49 14.16
C ASN A 21 -1.85 -0.53 13.88
N LEU A 22 -1.97 -1.52 14.75
CA LEU A 22 -3.12 -2.40 14.82
C LEU A 22 -4.10 -1.86 15.87
N LEU A 23 -5.29 -1.48 15.43
CA LEU A 23 -6.35 -0.98 16.30
C LEU A 23 -7.29 -2.13 16.65
N LEU A 24 -7.38 -2.46 17.94
CA LEU A 24 -8.23 -3.53 18.48
C LEU A 24 -9.25 -2.94 19.44
N SER A 25 -10.51 -3.38 19.35
CA SER A 25 -11.52 -3.05 20.37
C SER A 25 -11.38 -3.89 21.63
N GLU A 26 -10.96 -5.13 21.48
CA GLU A 26 -10.86 -6.10 22.57
C GLU A 26 -9.70 -7.07 22.30
N MET A 27 -9.00 -7.44 23.37
CA MET A 27 -8.03 -8.54 23.37
C MET A 27 -7.94 -9.14 24.77
N LYS A 28 -7.50 -10.39 24.86
CA LYS A 28 -7.33 -11.11 26.13
C LYS A 28 -5.89 -11.53 26.31
N TYR A 29 -5.31 -11.22 27.46
CA TYR A 29 -3.92 -11.54 27.75
C TYR A 29 -3.74 -12.99 28.14
N LYS A 30 -2.62 -13.59 27.75
CA LYS A 30 -2.25 -14.91 28.24
C LYS A 30 -1.78 -14.81 29.67
N THR A 31 -2.17 -15.81 30.45
CA THR A 31 -1.81 -15.88 31.87
C THR A 31 -0.31 -16.16 32.00
N ASP A 32 0.42 -15.19 32.53
CA ASP A 32 1.77 -15.38 33.03
C ASP A 32 1.69 -15.50 34.57
N PRO A 33 2.24 -16.56 35.19
CA PRO A 33 2.31 -16.66 36.65
C PRO A 33 2.96 -15.44 37.31
N ASN A 34 3.83 -14.71 36.61
CA ASN A 34 4.42 -13.47 37.12
C ASN A 34 3.48 -12.25 37.04
N MET A 35 2.52 -12.23 36.10
CA MET A 35 1.55 -11.14 35.94
C MET A 35 0.36 -11.21 36.91
N MET A 36 0.11 -12.35 37.54
CA MET A 36 -0.96 -12.52 38.55
C MET A 36 -0.80 -11.62 39.79
N SER A 37 0.36 -10.97 39.96
CA SER A 37 0.61 -9.99 41.04
C SER A 37 0.02 -8.60 40.77
N SER A 38 -0.34 -8.31 39.53
CA SER A 38 -0.98 -7.05 39.14
C SER A 38 -2.50 -7.21 39.18
N ASN A 39 -3.21 -6.21 39.71
CA ASN A 39 -4.68 -6.16 39.85
C ASN A 39 -5.42 -6.09 38.49
N ILE A 40 -5.12 -6.99 37.56
CA ILE A 40 -5.77 -7.07 36.27
C ILE A 40 -7.05 -7.90 36.42
N SER A 41 -8.16 -7.37 35.92
CA SER A 41 -9.46 -8.05 35.99
C SER A 41 -9.39 -9.41 35.29
N SER A 42 -9.90 -10.45 35.94
CA SER A 42 -9.88 -11.82 35.42
C SER A 42 -10.60 -11.97 34.07
N GLU A 43 -11.48 -11.03 33.72
CA GLU A 43 -12.19 -10.97 32.43
C GLU A 43 -11.26 -10.68 31.24
N LEU A 44 -10.18 -9.93 31.49
CA LEU A 44 -9.18 -9.55 30.49
C LEU A 44 -8.12 -10.63 30.29
N MET A 45 -8.18 -11.71 31.08
CA MET A 45 -7.23 -12.81 31.08
C MET A 45 -7.84 -14.03 30.40
N LEU A 46 -7.04 -14.71 29.59
CA LEU A 46 -7.37 -16.04 29.09
C LEU A 46 -7.37 -17.06 30.23
N PRO A 47 -8.06 -18.21 30.05
CA PRO A 47 -8.01 -19.29 31.02
C PRO A 47 -6.57 -19.78 31.24
N ALA A 48 -6.24 -20.19 32.46
CA ALA A 48 -4.90 -20.68 32.83
C ALA A 48 -4.42 -21.91 32.04
N THR A 49 -5.30 -22.54 31.25
CA THR A 49 -4.95 -23.59 30.29
C THR A 49 -4.11 -23.06 29.13
N VAL A 50 -4.27 -21.79 28.76
CA VAL A 50 -3.54 -21.14 27.66
C VAL A 50 -2.32 -20.42 28.23
N LYS A 51 -1.18 -21.09 28.18
CA LYS A 51 0.10 -20.54 28.67
C LYS A 51 0.78 -19.70 27.59
N LYS A 52 1.54 -18.71 28.04
CA LYS A 52 2.48 -17.96 27.22
C LYS A 52 3.51 -18.90 26.58
N MET A 53 3.84 -18.68 25.32
CA MET A 53 4.81 -19.48 24.56
C MET A 53 5.96 -18.64 23.98
N SER A 54 5.78 -17.32 23.92
CA SER A 54 6.79 -16.38 23.45
C SER A 54 7.70 -15.85 24.58
N VAL A 55 8.82 -15.25 24.19
CA VAL A 55 9.70 -14.48 25.08
C VAL A 55 9.38 -12.98 25.10
N CYS A 56 8.29 -12.57 24.44
CA CYS A 56 7.84 -11.18 24.43
C CYS A 56 7.38 -10.75 25.82
N GLU A 57 7.37 -9.45 26.12
CA GLU A 57 6.89 -8.94 27.41
C GLU A 57 5.41 -9.29 27.62
N ILE A 58 4.58 -9.00 26.62
CA ILE A 58 3.14 -9.20 26.63
C ILE A 58 2.75 -10.18 25.52
N GLU A 59 1.88 -11.13 25.82
CA GLU A 59 1.26 -12.03 24.85
C GLU A 59 -0.26 -12.00 25.05
N ALA A 60 -1.01 -11.81 23.98
CA ALA A 60 -2.46 -11.69 24.01
C ALA A 60 -3.05 -12.31 22.74
N ASP A 61 -4.28 -12.80 22.87
CA ASP A 61 -5.09 -13.28 21.74
C ASP A 61 -6.24 -12.28 21.49
N ALA A 62 -6.55 -12.08 20.22
CA ALA A 62 -7.69 -11.27 19.78
C ALA A 62 -8.40 -11.98 18.64
N LEU A 63 -9.73 -11.86 18.59
CA LEU A 63 -10.51 -12.29 17.43
C LEU A 63 -10.37 -11.25 16.31
N ALA A 64 -10.34 -11.73 15.08
CA ALA A 64 -10.18 -10.85 13.92
C ALA A 64 -11.35 -9.86 13.77
N GLU A 65 -12.54 -10.17 14.30
CA GLU A 65 -13.68 -9.26 14.32
C GLU A 65 -13.44 -7.98 15.13
N HIS A 66 -12.52 -8.02 16.10
CA HIS A 66 -12.15 -6.86 16.92
C HIS A 66 -11.15 -5.93 16.24
N ILE A 67 -10.66 -6.26 15.04
CA ILE A 67 -9.75 -5.39 14.29
C ILE A 67 -10.53 -4.22 13.69
N LEU A 68 -10.24 -3.02 14.18
CA LEU A 68 -10.96 -1.79 13.85
C LEU A 68 -10.39 -1.07 12.62
N ASN A 69 -9.17 -1.40 12.16
CA ASN A 69 -8.54 -0.77 10.99
C ASN A 69 -9.42 -0.80 9.72
N ARG A 70 -10.24 -1.84 9.56
CA ARG A 70 -11.20 -1.95 8.45
C ARG A 70 -12.29 -0.88 8.46
N LEU A 71 -12.60 -0.28 9.61
CA LEU A 71 -13.61 0.77 9.72
C LEU A 71 -13.13 2.09 9.11
N GLU A 72 -11.81 2.33 9.04
CA GLU A 72 -11.24 3.49 8.36
C GLU A 72 -11.50 3.48 6.85
N VAL A 73 -11.65 2.29 6.28
CA VAL A 73 -12.05 2.12 4.88
C VAL A 73 -13.51 2.55 4.70
N ALA A 74 -14.39 2.12 5.61
CA ALA A 74 -15.82 2.42 5.55
C ALA A 74 -16.15 3.92 5.70
N SER A 75 -15.29 4.70 6.37
CA SER A 75 -15.48 6.14 6.57
C SER A 75 -15.11 7.00 5.36
N GLY A 76 -14.72 6.40 4.23
CA GLY A 76 -14.43 7.12 2.99
C GLY A 76 -12.97 7.55 2.82
N ASN A 77 -12.07 7.15 3.73
CA ASN A 77 -10.62 7.29 3.56
C ASN A 77 -10.01 6.19 2.66
N ILE A 78 -10.83 5.59 1.79
CA ILE A 78 -10.41 4.61 0.79
C ILE A 78 -9.40 5.27 -0.16
N GLY A 79 -8.16 4.81 -0.10
CA GLY A 79 -7.26 4.94 -1.26
C GLY A 79 -5.90 5.57 -1.00
N VAL A 80 -5.58 6.02 0.22
CA VAL A 80 -4.22 6.48 0.50
C VAL A 80 -3.52 5.44 1.35
N ASN A 81 -2.50 4.80 0.78
CA ASN A 81 -1.59 3.96 1.55
C ASN A 81 -1.00 4.82 2.69
N PRO A 82 -1.20 4.45 3.96
CA PRO A 82 -0.77 5.27 5.09
C PRO A 82 0.74 5.50 5.12
N GLY A 83 1.53 4.56 4.58
CA GLY A 83 2.97 4.74 4.39
C GLY A 83 3.29 5.86 3.39
N ILE A 84 2.58 5.92 2.26
CA ILE A 84 2.73 7.02 1.29
C ILE A 84 2.24 8.35 1.88
N ALA A 85 1.14 8.33 2.65
CA ALA A 85 0.66 9.50 3.36
C ALA A 85 1.70 10.04 4.36
N ALA A 86 2.34 9.15 5.12
CA ALA A 86 3.39 9.49 6.07
C ALA A 86 4.62 10.09 5.37
N LEU A 87 5.08 9.49 4.27
CA LEU A 87 6.16 10.06 3.46
C LEU A 87 5.82 11.47 2.95
N TRP A 88 4.57 11.67 2.51
CA TRP A 88 4.11 12.99 2.10
C TRP A 88 4.12 14.00 3.26
N ALA A 89 3.66 13.59 4.44
CA ALA A 89 3.67 14.42 5.64
C ALA A 89 5.10 14.81 6.06
N ASP A 90 6.03 13.86 6.02
CA ASP A 90 7.45 14.09 6.34
C ASP A 90 8.08 15.07 5.34
N GLU A 91 7.84 14.92 4.04
CA GLU A 91 8.35 15.84 3.03
C GLU A 91 7.73 17.25 3.18
N MET A 92 6.42 17.34 3.45
CA MET A 92 5.78 18.62 3.77
C MET A 92 6.46 19.28 4.99
N GLN A 93 6.76 18.51 6.04
CA GLN A 93 7.40 19.02 7.23
C GLN A 93 8.84 19.47 6.96
N ARG A 94 9.62 18.70 6.19
CA ARG A 94 10.97 19.06 5.77
C ARG A 94 11.00 20.41 5.05
N ARG A 95 10.02 20.67 4.17
CA ARG A 95 9.88 21.93 3.44
C ARG A 95 9.54 23.10 4.35
N ARG A 96 8.60 22.92 5.30
CA ARG A 96 8.27 23.94 6.31
C ARG A 96 9.50 24.35 7.12
N ASN A 97 10.29 23.38 7.57
CA ASN A 97 11.52 23.64 8.33
C ASN A 97 12.55 24.44 7.52
N LYS A 98 12.51 24.35 6.19
CA LYS A 98 13.39 25.08 5.27
C LYS A 98 12.78 26.40 4.75
N GLY A 99 11.54 26.72 5.14
CA GLY A 99 10.81 27.88 4.64
C GLY A 99 10.35 27.75 3.18
N GLU A 100 10.30 26.54 2.63
CA GLU A 100 9.82 26.25 1.27
C GLU A 100 8.30 26.06 1.25
N THR A 101 7.66 26.27 0.10
CA THR A 101 6.22 26.01 -0.06
C THR A 101 5.88 24.54 0.19
N SER A 102 4.87 24.29 1.03
CA SER A 102 4.34 22.96 1.32
C SER A 102 3.34 22.45 0.27
N GLN A 103 3.09 23.22 -0.80
CA GLN A 103 2.33 22.72 -1.93
C GLN A 103 3.24 21.76 -2.71
N ILE A 104 2.99 20.47 -2.54
CA ILE A 104 3.69 19.45 -3.30
C ILE A 104 2.70 18.81 -4.24
N GLU A 105 2.77 19.26 -5.49
CA GLU A 105 2.00 18.66 -6.57
C GLU A 105 2.61 17.31 -6.94
N HIS A 106 1.75 16.43 -7.46
CA HIS A 106 2.21 15.18 -8.05
C HIS A 106 3.20 15.54 -9.17
N LEU A 107 4.46 15.15 -9.04
CA LEU A 107 5.48 15.34 -10.07
C LEU A 107 5.17 14.38 -11.23
N LEU A 108 4.12 14.70 -11.99
CA LEU A 108 3.73 13.99 -13.22
C LEU A 108 4.73 14.23 -14.35
N GLU A 109 5.63 15.20 -14.16
CA GLU A 109 6.67 15.55 -15.11
C GLU A 109 8.05 15.18 -14.57
N LEU A 110 8.76 14.35 -15.34
CA LEU A 110 10.17 14.06 -15.11
C LEU A 110 10.96 15.34 -15.43
N LYS A 111 11.29 16.15 -14.43
CA LYS A 111 12.02 17.42 -14.60
C LYS A 111 13.44 17.27 -15.17
N ASN A 112 13.94 16.03 -15.24
CA ASN A 112 15.25 15.73 -15.80
C ASN A 112 15.08 15.19 -17.24
N THR A 113 14.76 16.09 -18.16
CA THR A 113 14.52 15.77 -19.59
C THR A 113 15.77 15.80 -20.45
N ASN A 114 16.94 16.16 -19.90
CA ASN A 114 18.20 16.20 -20.65
C ASN A 114 18.86 14.81 -20.69
N LEU A 115 18.11 13.82 -21.15
CA LEU A 115 18.61 12.47 -21.39
C LEU A 115 18.69 12.24 -22.89
N GLU A 116 19.85 11.79 -23.37
CA GLU A 116 20.00 11.39 -24.76
C GLU A 116 19.02 10.25 -25.09
N PRO A 117 18.30 10.32 -26.22
CA PRO A 117 17.35 9.29 -26.60
C PRO A 117 18.01 7.91 -26.70
N THR A 118 17.44 6.92 -26.02
CA THR A 118 17.86 5.53 -26.21
C THR A 118 17.49 5.04 -27.62
N LYS A 119 18.20 4.03 -28.13
CA LYS A 119 17.92 3.45 -29.45
C LYS A 119 16.46 3.00 -29.60
N SER A 120 15.90 2.42 -28.54
CA SER A 120 14.48 2.02 -28.50
C SER A 120 13.54 3.22 -28.58
N HIS A 121 13.85 4.33 -27.89
CA HIS A 121 13.06 5.56 -27.96
C HIS A 121 12.97 6.10 -29.39
N ILE A 122 14.08 6.09 -30.14
CA ILE A 122 14.12 6.53 -31.54
C ILE A 122 13.21 5.64 -32.40
N VAL A 123 13.30 4.32 -32.26
CA VAL A 123 12.48 3.35 -33.00
C VAL A 123 10.98 3.56 -32.71
N PHE A 124 10.60 3.67 -31.44
CA PHE A 124 9.19 3.88 -31.08
C PHE A 124 8.67 5.25 -31.52
N LYS A 125 9.48 6.30 -31.45
CA LYS A 125 9.12 7.63 -31.95
C LYS A 125 8.85 7.60 -33.45
N GLN A 126 9.68 6.88 -34.22
CA GLN A 126 9.50 6.76 -35.65
C GLN A 126 8.26 5.94 -36.01
N ALA A 127 8.03 4.81 -35.34
CA ALA A 127 6.82 4.02 -35.50
C ALA A 127 5.54 4.80 -35.14
N LEU A 128 5.59 5.63 -34.10
CA LEU A 128 4.48 6.52 -33.72
C LEU A 128 4.19 7.54 -34.84
N LEU A 129 5.23 8.20 -35.37
CA LEU A 129 5.08 9.17 -36.46
C LEU A 129 4.49 8.54 -37.71
N GLU A 130 4.92 7.33 -38.07
CA GLU A 130 4.34 6.57 -39.19
C GLU A 130 2.87 6.26 -38.95
N ARG A 131 2.50 5.80 -37.74
CA ARG A 131 1.11 5.52 -37.39
C ARG A 131 0.24 6.78 -37.41
N LEU A 132 0.74 7.90 -36.90
CA LEU A 132 0.03 9.17 -36.92
C LEU A 132 -0.13 9.69 -38.36
N ALA A 133 0.88 9.50 -39.22
CA ALA A 133 0.81 9.81 -40.64
C ALA A 133 -0.29 8.97 -41.31
N ILE A 134 -0.29 7.65 -41.09
CA ILE A 134 -1.32 6.73 -41.59
C ILE A 134 -2.72 7.15 -41.09
N ILE A 135 -2.88 7.46 -39.81
CA ILE A 135 -4.18 7.91 -39.24
C ILE A 135 -4.64 9.24 -39.86
N SER A 136 -3.71 10.15 -40.15
CA SER A 136 -4.04 11.42 -40.81
C SER A 136 -4.41 11.25 -42.29
N THR A 137 -3.89 10.21 -42.95
CA THR A 137 -4.26 9.84 -44.33
C THR A 137 -5.51 8.95 -44.40
N ASP A 138 -5.79 8.16 -43.36
CA ASP A 138 -6.90 7.18 -43.28
C ASP A 138 -8.27 7.79 -42.98
N LYS A 139 -8.42 9.12 -43.03
CA LYS A 139 -9.75 9.71 -43.27
C LYS A 139 -10.31 9.33 -44.66
N ASN A 140 -9.57 8.62 -45.52
CA ASN A 140 -10.05 8.24 -46.86
C ASN A 140 -10.02 6.77 -47.28
N VAL A 141 -9.31 5.81 -46.68
CA VAL A 141 -9.41 4.41 -47.14
C VAL A 141 -9.19 3.40 -46.01
N THR A 142 -9.98 2.33 -46.07
CA THR A 142 -10.22 1.28 -45.08
C THR A 142 -9.11 0.22 -45.01
N ASN A 143 -8.90 -0.30 -43.79
CA ASN A 143 -8.43 -1.65 -43.41
C ASN A 143 -7.38 -2.34 -44.29
N GLN A 144 -6.13 -2.42 -43.81
CA GLN A 144 -5.32 -3.62 -43.96
C GLN A 144 -4.52 -3.95 -42.69
N ASN A 145 -4.70 -5.18 -42.21
CA ASN A 145 -4.05 -5.79 -41.06
C ASN A 145 -2.52 -5.79 -41.22
N LEU A 146 -1.78 -5.18 -40.29
CA LEU A 146 -0.37 -5.50 -40.08
C LEU A 146 -0.13 -5.92 -38.62
N SER A 147 -0.02 -7.23 -38.46
CA SER A 147 0.59 -7.89 -37.31
C SER A 147 2.08 -7.52 -37.26
N MET A 148 2.45 -6.70 -36.29
CA MET A 148 3.85 -6.45 -35.92
C MET A 148 3.94 -6.59 -34.40
N SER A 149 3.98 -7.83 -33.91
CA SER A 149 4.43 -8.12 -32.55
C SER A 149 5.96 -8.04 -32.53
N VAL A 150 6.51 -7.18 -31.68
CA VAL A 150 7.95 -7.14 -31.35
C VAL A 150 8.16 -7.54 -29.89
N TYR A 151 7.49 -8.62 -29.50
CA TYR A 151 7.92 -9.45 -28.38
C TYR A 151 7.76 -10.92 -28.82
N PRO A 152 8.67 -11.81 -28.38
CA PRO A 152 8.50 -13.25 -28.59
C PRO A 152 7.20 -13.76 -27.99
#